data_AF-A0A317GDY7-F1
#
_entry.id   AF-A0A317GDY7-F1
#
_cell.length_a   1.000
_cell.length_b   1.000
_cell.length_c   1.000
_cell.angle_alpha   90.00
_cell.angle_beta   90.00
_cell.angle_gamma   90.00
#
_symmetry.space_group_name_H-M   'P 1'
#
loop_
_entity.id
_entity.type
_entity.pdbx_description
1 polymer ?
#
loop_
_entity_poly.entity_id
_entity_poly.type
_entity_poly.pdbx_seq_one_letter_code
_entity_poly.pdbx_strand_id
1 'polypeptide(L)'
;MSAEIKVLSTSTRANVEALKHHMKKLGFKYFEEKDGWVTFGTHIMMNGEGVAPYDYISISVRFMDIDVDLLGFDLINKLPEAEQAILDFYEAEEITE
;
A
#
# COMPACT_ATOMS: atom_id res chain seq x y z
N MET A 1 21.07 3.52 17.28
CA MET A 1 19.75 3.16 17.86
C MET A 1 19.25 1.97 17.08
N SER A 2 19.13 0.80 17.70
CA SER A 2 18.59 -0.37 17.03
C SER A 2 17.08 -0.17 16.96
N ALA A 3 16.55 0.19 15.79
CA ALA A 3 15.11 0.20 15.59
C ALA A 3 14.67 -1.26 15.72
N GLU A 4 14.10 -1.62 16.86
CA GLU A 4 13.35 -2.86 16.97
C GLU A 4 12.31 -2.82 15.84
N ILE A 5 12.45 -3.71 14.87
CA ILE A 5 11.45 -3.94 13.83
C ILE A 5 10.23 -4.43 14.59
N LYS A 6 9.35 -3.50 14.97
CA LYS A 6 8.13 -3.80 15.69
C LYS A 6 7.26 -4.63 14.74
N VAL A 7 7.28 -5.93 14.95
CA VAL A 7 6.53 -6.91 14.15
C VAL A 7 5.05 -6.52 14.20
N LEU A 8 4.40 -6.48 13.04
CA LEU A 8 2.96 -6.19 12.95
C LEU A 8 2.15 -7.17 13.81
N SER A 9 1.07 -6.67 14.38
CA SER A 9 0.09 -7.50 15.06
C SER A 9 -0.54 -8.51 14.08
N THR A 10 -1.11 -9.59 14.60
CA THR A 10 -1.79 -10.59 13.77
C THR A 10 -2.99 -9.98 13.02
N SER A 11 -3.73 -9.06 13.65
CA SER A 11 -4.86 -8.37 13.03
C SER A 11 -4.39 -7.43 11.92
N THR A 12 -3.38 -6.61 12.18
CA THR A 12 -2.79 -5.71 11.17
C THR A 12 -2.30 -6.49 9.96
N ARG A 13 -1.64 -7.64 10.19
CA ARG A 13 -1.22 -8.51 9.07
C ARG A 13 -2.41 -9.02 8.26
N ALA A 14 -3.50 -9.43 8.90
CA ALA A 14 -4.70 -9.88 8.19
C ALA A 14 -5.36 -8.75 7.38
N ASN A 15 -5.44 -7.54 7.94
CA ASN A 15 -5.98 -6.37 7.27
C ASN A 15 -5.11 -5.93 6.08
N VAL A 16 -3.78 -5.98 6.24
CA VAL A 16 -2.84 -5.78 5.13
C VAL A 16 -3.02 -6.83 4.03
N GLU A 17 -3.22 -8.12 4.36
CA GLU A 17 -3.49 -9.15 3.36
C GLU A 17 -4.85 -8.94 2.64
N ALA A 18 -5.88 -8.49 3.35
CA ALA A 18 -7.15 -8.12 2.75
C ALA A 18 -7.00 -6.96 1.76
N LEU A 19 -6.25 -5.92 2.16
CA LEU A 19 -5.92 -4.78 1.30
C LEU A 19 -5.11 -5.23 0.07
N LYS A 20 -4.07 -6.06 0.25
CA LYS A 20 -3.30 -6.64 -0.87
C LYS A 20 -4.18 -7.36 -1.86
N HIS A 21 -5.12 -8.17 -1.38
CA HIS A 21 -6.05 -8.89 -2.24
C HIS A 21 -6.99 -7.95 -2.99
N HIS A 22 -7.48 -6.89 -2.35
CA HIS A 22 -8.32 -5.87 -2.99
C HIS A 22 -7.54 -5.10 -4.07
N MET A 23 -6.37 -4.55 -3.72
CA MET A 23 -5.48 -3.82 -4.63
C MET A 23 -5.08 -4.67 -5.84
N LYS A 24 -4.90 -5.98 -5.66
CA LYS A 24 -4.66 -6.93 -6.76
C LYS A 24 -5.80 -7.01 -7.77
N LYS A 25 -7.06 -6.93 -7.32
CA LYS A 25 -8.22 -6.91 -8.23
C LYS A 25 -8.28 -5.63 -9.07
N LEU A 26 -7.82 -4.52 -8.50
CA LEU A 26 -7.64 -3.25 -9.20
C LEU A 26 -6.43 -3.27 -10.15
N GLY A 27 -5.60 -4.31 -10.14
CA GLY A 27 -4.44 -4.45 -11.01
C GLY A 27 -3.15 -3.86 -10.44
N PHE A 28 -3.14 -3.47 -9.17
CA PHE A 28 -1.91 -3.19 -8.44
C PHE A 28 -1.25 -4.51 -7.99
N LYS A 29 0.06 -4.49 -7.80
CA LYS A 29 0.86 -5.59 -7.27
C LYS A 29 1.48 -5.12 -5.97
N TYR A 30 1.48 -5.99 -4.97
CA TYR A 30 2.25 -5.76 -3.76
C TYR A 30 3.74 -5.84 -4.08
N PHE A 31 4.51 -4.86 -3.63
CA PHE A 31 5.96 -4.82 -3.82
C PHE A 31 6.70 -5.14 -2.52
N GLU A 32 6.56 -4.30 -1.50
CA GLU A 32 7.25 -4.52 -0.23
C GLU A 32 6.47 -3.98 0.96
N GLU A 33 6.83 -4.52 2.13
CA GLU A 33 6.48 -3.98 3.44
C GLU A 33 7.81 -3.67 4.14
N LYS A 34 8.10 -2.38 4.35
CA LYS A 34 9.38 -1.95 4.90
C LYS A 34 9.20 -0.74 5.81
N ASP A 35 9.80 -0.78 6.99
CA ASP A 35 9.78 0.31 7.97
C ASP A 35 8.38 0.81 8.38
N GLY A 36 7.36 -0.04 8.22
CA GLY A 36 5.95 0.32 8.48
C GLY A 36 5.23 0.93 7.29
N TRP A 37 5.80 0.83 6.09
CA TRP A 37 5.18 1.22 4.84
C TRP A 37 4.83 -0.01 4.02
N VAL A 38 3.67 0.02 3.34
CA VAL A 38 3.24 -0.99 2.37
C VAL A 38 3.11 -0.31 1.01
N THR A 39 3.87 -0.81 0.04
CA THR A 39 3.91 -0.22 -1.31
C THR A 39 3.23 -1.14 -2.33
N PHE A 40 2.30 -0.56 -3.08
CA PHE A 40 1.61 -1.14 -4.21
C PHE A 40 2.08 -0.48 -5.51
N GLY A 41 2.17 -1.26 -6.58
CA GLY A 41 2.61 -0.77 -7.88
C GLY A 41 2.03 -1.56 -9.03
N THR A 42 1.79 -0.94 -10.17
CA THR A 42 1.16 -1.64 -11.31
C THR A 42 2.20 -2.30 -12.22
N HIS A 43 3.36 -1.67 -12.32
CA HIS A 43 4.55 -2.17 -13.01
C HIS A 43 5.67 -2.43 -11.99
N ILE A 44 6.27 -3.63 -12.07
CA ILE A 44 7.51 -3.92 -11.34
C ILE A 44 8.64 -3.57 -12.31
N MET A 45 9.71 -2.95 -11.80
CA MET A 45 10.87 -2.63 -12.64
C MET A 45 11.40 -3.89 -13.35
N MET A 46 11.96 -3.73 -14.55
CA MET A 46 12.43 -4.87 -15.35
C MET A 46 13.54 -5.69 -14.66
N ASN A 47 14.29 -5.07 -13.73
CA ASN A 47 15.29 -5.73 -12.90
C ASN A 47 14.68 -6.49 -11.70
N GLY A 48 13.36 -6.41 -11.49
CA GLY A 48 12.66 -7.02 -10.35
C GLY A 48 12.86 -6.30 -9.02
N GLU A 49 13.67 -5.24 -8.98
CA GLU A 49 13.94 -4.45 -7.78
C GLU A 49 13.11 -3.18 -7.84
N GLY A 50 11.94 -3.16 -7.21
CA GLY A 50 11.12 -1.96 -7.11
C GLY A 50 9.83 -1.97 -7.92
N VAL A 51 8.95 -1.04 -7.57
CA VAL A 51 7.88 -0.56 -8.44
C VAL A 51 8.49 0.38 -9.48
N ALA A 52 7.94 0.39 -10.69
CA ALA A 52 8.32 1.40 -11.68
C ALA A 52 8.14 2.81 -11.11
N PRO A 53 9.08 3.74 -11.37
CA PRO A 53 8.90 5.13 -10.98
C PRO A 53 7.55 5.66 -11.49
N TYR A 54 6.85 6.41 -10.67
CA TYR A 54 5.60 7.11 -11.02
C TYR A 54 4.36 6.23 -11.29
N ASP A 55 4.35 4.99 -10.78
CA ASP A 55 3.19 4.07 -10.86
C ASP A 55 2.97 3.31 -9.53
N TYR A 56 2.91 4.05 -8.41
CA TYR A 56 2.80 3.47 -7.07
C TYR A 56 1.82 4.18 -6.14
N ILE A 57 1.38 3.42 -5.12
CA ILE A 57 0.72 3.92 -3.92
C ILE A 57 1.44 3.29 -2.73
N SER A 58 1.95 4.11 -1.81
CA SER A 58 2.60 3.69 -0.58
C SER A 58 1.82 4.22 0.61
N ILE A 59 1.53 3.35 1.58
CA ILE A 59 0.79 3.74 2.78
C ILE A 59 1.54 3.36 4.04
N SER A 60 1.47 4.21 5.07
CA SER A 60 1.93 3.85 6.41
C SER A 60 0.91 2.94 7.07
N VAL A 61 1.35 1.87 7.75
CA VAL A 61 0.49 0.99 8.58
C VAL A 61 0.50 1.40 10.05
N ARG A 62 1.05 2.57 10.37
CA ARG A 62 1.24 3.05 11.76
C ARG A 62 0.52 4.36 12.06
N PHE A 63 0.33 5.18 11.04
CA PHE A 63 -0.33 6.48 11.07
C PHE A 63 -0.91 6.75 9.69
N MET A 64 -1.86 7.67 9.60
CA MET A 64 -2.49 8.01 8.32
C MET A 64 -1.48 8.81 7.48
N ASP A 65 -0.91 8.18 6.46
CA ASP A 65 -0.01 8.82 5.50
C ASP A 65 0.02 8.01 4.21
N ILE A 66 -0.20 8.71 3.09
CA ILE A 66 -0.40 8.13 1.76
C ILE A 66 0.48 8.91 0.78
N ASP A 67 1.37 8.19 0.11
CA ASP A 67 2.17 8.70 -1.00
C ASP A 67 1.73 8.05 -2.31
N VAL A 68 1.38 8.88 -3.30
CA VAL A 68 0.78 8.43 -4.56
C VAL A 68 1.46 9.11 -5.73
N ASP A 69 1.90 8.31 -6.69
CA ASP A 69 2.40 8.79 -7.97
C ASP A 69 1.90 7.86 -9.07
N LEU A 70 0.99 8.37 -9.91
CA LEU A 70 0.32 7.59 -10.96
C LEU A 70 0.31 8.39 -12.27
N LEU A 71 1.09 7.96 -13.26
CA LEU A 71 1.12 8.58 -14.59
C LEU A 71 0.15 7.93 -15.59
N GLY A 72 -0.28 6.68 -15.35
CA GLY A 72 -1.20 5.97 -16.24
C GLY A 72 -2.67 6.40 -16.08
N PHE A 73 -3.32 6.86 -17.16
CA PHE A 73 -4.77 7.19 -17.18
C PHE A 73 -5.66 6.06 -16.65
N ASP A 74 -5.33 4.81 -17.01
CA ASP A 74 -6.05 3.61 -16.58
C ASP A 74 -5.99 3.40 -15.06
N LEU A 75 -4.96 3.95 -14.41
CA LEU A 75 -4.70 3.85 -12.98
C LEU A 75 -5.42 4.97 -12.23
N ILE A 76 -5.42 6.18 -12.80
CA ILE A 76 -6.15 7.33 -12.27
C ILE A 76 -7.64 6.99 -12.12
N ASN A 77 -8.23 6.28 -13.09
CA ASN A 77 -9.63 5.87 -13.01
C ASN A 77 -9.95 4.89 -11.87
N LYS A 78 -8.93 4.23 -11.30
CA LYS A 78 -9.08 3.28 -10.18
C LYS A 78 -8.71 3.89 -8.84
N LEU A 79 -8.14 5.11 -8.85
CA LEU A 79 -7.74 5.81 -7.65
C LEU A 79 -8.88 5.97 -6.64
N PRO A 80 -10.14 6.30 -7.04
CA PRO A 80 -11.23 6.42 -6.06
C PRO A 80 -11.52 5.12 -5.30
N GLU A 81 -11.46 3.96 -5.97
CA GLU A 81 -11.69 2.67 -5.33
C GLU A 81 -10.48 2.26 -4.47
N ALA A 82 -9.25 2.52 -4.94
CA ALA A 82 -8.04 2.28 -4.18
C ALA A 82 -7.97 3.14 -2.91
N GLU A 83 -8.33 4.43 -3.01
CA GLU A 83 -8.40 5.36 -1.90
C GLU A 83 -9.42 4.90 -0.86
N GLN A 84 -10.63 4.50 -1.28
CA GLN A 84 -11.63 3.98 -0.35
C GLN A 84 -11.13 2.71 0.37
N ALA A 85 -10.49 1.78 -0.34
CA ALA A 85 -9.94 0.57 0.29
C ALA A 85 -8.83 0.88 1.32
N ILE A 86 -8.05 1.94 1.09
CA ILE A 86 -7.02 2.42 2.03
C ILE A 86 -7.66 3.09 3.25
N LEU A 87 -8.71 3.90 3.05
CA LEU A 87 -9.47 4.51 4.15
C LEU A 87 -10.15 3.44 5.01
N ASP A 88 -10.77 2.43 4.39
CA ASP A 88 -11.37 1.28 5.10
C ASP A 88 -10.31 0.52 5.92
N PHE A 89 -9.09 0.39 5.39
CA PHE A 89 -7.96 -0.18 6.14
C PHE A 89 -7.61 0.67 7.36
N TYR A 90 -7.51 2.00 7.22
CA TYR A 90 -7.21 2.88 8.34
C TYR A 90 -8.29 2.86 9.41
N GLU A 91 -9.57 2.85 9.02
CA GLU A 91 -10.68 2.69 9.96
C GLU A 91 -10.60 1.36 10.72
N ALA A 92 -10.31 0.26 10.02
CA ALA A 92 -10.18 -1.06 10.65
C ALA A 92 -8.97 -1.19 11.59
N GLU A 93 -7.92 -0.39 11.39
CA GLU A 93 -6.76 -0.29 12.28
C GLU A 93 -6.93 0.77 13.39
N GLU A 94 -8.06 1.47 13.44
CA GLU A 94 -8.30 2.61 14.34
C GLU A 94 -7.24 3.72 14.18
N ILE A 95 -6.68 3.86 12.97
CA ILE A 95 -5.70 4.89 12.61
C ILE A 95 -6.46 6.12 12.12
N THR A 96 -6.35 7.21 12.86
CA THR A 96 -6.94 8.51 12.52
C THR A 96 -5.85 9.53 12.18
N GLU A 97 -6.27 10.70 11.65
CA GLU A 97 -5.41 11.87 11.41
C GLU A 97 -4.60 12.32 12.64
#